data_AF-A0A0C3DRP3-F1
#
_entry.id   AF-A0A0C3DRP3-F1
#
_cell.length_a   1.000
_cell.length_b   1.000
_cell.length_c   1.000
_cell.angle_alpha   90.00
_cell.angle_beta   90.00
_cell.angle_gamma   90.00
#
_symmetry.space_group_name_H-M   'P 1'
#
loop_
_entity.id
_entity.type
_entity.pdbx_description
1 polymer ?
#
loop_
_entity_poly.entity_id
_entity_poly.type
_entity_poly.pdbx_seq_one_letter_code
_entity_poly.pdbx_strand_id
1 'polypeptide(L)'
;LYYNEIGSNKHVPRAVLVDIDVGTVDSVRSGPLGECFTRLPYIFTPSIVQLCPDYTESVALANSVLRKEAEGVDCLQGFQITHSLGDAGAGMGTLLMLKIRDGPEAQ
;
A
#
# COMPACT_ATOMS: atom_id res chain seq x y z
N LEU A 1 -8.35 -2.31 -16.04
CA LEU A 1 -6.97 -2.32 -15.50
C LEU A 1 -6.94 -1.94 -14.01
N TYR A 2 -7.40 -0.74 -13.64
CA TYR A 2 -7.27 -0.21 -12.27
C TYR A 2 -8.32 -0.67 -11.25
N TYR A 3 -9.37 -1.39 -11.65
CA TYR A 3 -10.47 -1.77 -10.77
C TYR A 3 -10.78 -3.27 -10.88
N ASN A 4 -11.21 -3.85 -9.76
CA ASN A 4 -11.85 -5.16 -9.65
C ASN A 4 -13.37 -4.99 -9.57
N GLU A 5 -14.12 -5.77 -10.34
CA GLU A 5 -15.57 -5.86 -10.22
C GLU A 5 -15.92 -6.96 -9.21
N ILE A 6 -16.73 -6.64 -8.19
CA ILE A 6 -17.04 -7.55 -7.07
C ILE A 6 -18.55 -7.83 -6.92
N GLY A 7 -19.32 -7.58 -7.97
CA GLY A 7 -20.78 -7.71 -8.03
C GLY A 7 -21.37 -6.70 -9.01
N SER A 8 -22.69 -6.76 -9.24
CA SER A 8 -23.38 -5.95 -10.25
C SER A 8 -23.09 -4.45 -10.09
N ASN A 9 -22.23 -3.92 -10.96
CA ASN A 9 -21.84 -2.51 -11.06
C ASN A 9 -21.04 -1.95 -9.86
N LYS A 10 -20.44 -2.80 -9.02
CA LYS A 10 -19.55 -2.35 -7.92
C LYS A 10 -18.08 -2.57 -8.27
N HIS A 11 -17.34 -1.46 -8.34
CA HIS A 11 -15.92 -1.44 -8.70
C HIS A 11 -15.08 -1.02 -7.49
N VAL A 12 -14.06 -1.82 -7.16
CA VAL A 12 -13.08 -1.53 -6.10
C VAL A 12 -11.74 -1.26 -6.77
N PRO A 13 -11.04 -0.17 -6.44
CA PRO A 13 -9.73 0.12 -7.01
C PRO A 13 -8.73 -0.97 -6.63
N ARG A 14 -7.75 -1.22 -7.51
CA ARG A 14 -6.57 -2.04 -7.21
C ARG A 14 -5.50 -1.13 -6.64
N ALA A 15 -5.55 -0.90 -5.34
CA ALA A 15 -4.59 -0.05 -4.65
C ALA A 15 -4.32 -0.57 -3.23
N VAL A 16 -3.20 -0.16 -2.66
CA VAL A 16 -2.84 -0.43 -1.26
C VAL A 16 -2.50 0.92 -0.64
N LEU A 17 -3.14 1.24 0.48
CA LEU A 17 -2.88 2.47 1.22
C LEU A 17 -2.06 2.14 2.46
N VAL A 18 -0.91 2.80 2.58
CA VAL A 18 0.05 2.56 3.67
C VAL A 18 0.36 3.90 4.32
N ASP A 19 0.17 3.97 5.64
CA ASP A 19 0.52 5.15 6.42
C ASP A 19 0.96 4.74 7.84
N ILE A 20 1.79 5.57 8.42
CA ILE A 20 2.22 5.51 9.83
C ILE A 20 1.21 6.18 10.77
N ASP A 21 0.27 6.96 10.24
CA ASP A 21 -0.81 7.61 11.01
C ASP A 21 -2.18 6.98 10.70
N VAL A 22 -2.86 6.52 11.75
CA VAL A 22 -4.24 6.00 11.66
C VAL A 22 -5.19 7.10 11.19
N GLY A 23 -4.93 8.36 11.58
CA GLY A 23 -5.80 9.50 11.28
C GLY A 23 -5.94 9.76 9.78
N THR A 24 -4.90 9.51 8.99
CA THR A 24 -4.96 9.66 7.53
C THR A 24 -5.93 8.66 6.91
N VAL A 25 -5.87 7.39 7.34
CA VAL A 25 -6.76 6.33 6.85
C VAL A 25 -8.21 6.62 7.21
N ASP A 26 -8.48 7.04 8.45
CA ASP A 26 -9.84 7.39 8.88
C ASP A 26 -10.39 8.61 8.13
N SER A 27 -9.53 9.56 7.78
CA SER A 27 -9.89 10.70 6.92
C SER A 27 -10.29 10.26 5.51
N VAL A 28 -9.56 9.30 4.91
CA VAL A 28 -9.93 8.73 3.59
C VAL A 28 -11.27 7.98 3.68
N ARG A 29 -11.48 7.20 4.76
CA ARG A 29 -12.70 6.41 4.97
C ARG A 29 -13.94 7.26 5.24
N SER A 30 -13.78 8.39 5.92
CA SER A 30 -14.87 9.33 6.17
C SER A 30 -15.12 10.28 5.00
N GLY A 31 -14.21 10.33 4.03
CA GLY A 31 -14.33 11.17 2.84
C GLY A 31 -15.33 10.64 1.80
N PRO A 32 -15.62 11.44 0.75
CA PRO A 32 -16.63 11.12 -0.27
C PRO A 32 -16.39 9.80 -1.02
N LEU A 33 -15.14 9.32 -1.05
CA LEU A 33 -14.73 8.08 -1.73
C LEU A 33 -14.42 6.95 -0.75
N GLY A 34 -14.70 7.10 0.55
CA GLY A 34 -14.36 6.11 1.57
C GLY A 34 -14.94 4.73 1.28
N GLU A 35 -16.16 4.66 0.75
CA GLU A 35 -16.82 3.40 0.37
C GLU A 35 -16.08 2.65 -0.74
N CYS A 36 -15.43 3.36 -1.67
CA CYS A 36 -14.63 2.75 -2.73
C CYS A 36 -13.44 1.98 -2.15
N PHE A 37 -12.91 2.44 -1.00
CA PHE A 37 -11.73 1.89 -0.37
C PHE A 37 -12.04 0.94 0.80
N THR A 38 -13.31 0.64 1.08
CA THR A 38 -13.74 -0.25 2.19
C THR A 38 -13.19 -1.67 2.13
N ARG A 39 -12.73 -2.12 0.96
CA ARG A 39 -12.11 -3.43 0.77
C ARG A 39 -10.61 -3.36 0.47
N LEU A 40 -10.02 -2.17 0.49
CA LEU A 40 -8.58 -2.09 0.31
C LEU A 40 -7.87 -2.54 1.59
N PRO A 41 -6.72 -3.20 1.44
CA PRO A 41 -5.82 -3.40 2.55
C PRO A 41 -5.26 -2.03 2.99
N TYR A 42 -5.61 -1.63 4.21
CA TYR A 42 -4.94 -0.54 4.92
C TYR A 42 -3.85 -1.14 5.77
N ILE A 43 -2.63 -0.70 5.55
CA ILE A 43 -1.48 -1.15 6.31
C ILE A 43 -1.08 -0.01 7.21
N PHE A 44 -1.36 -0.21 8.48
CA PHE A 44 -0.98 0.70 9.54
C PHE A 44 0.22 0.14 10.27
N THR A 45 1.22 0.97 10.46
CA THR A 45 2.44 0.56 11.14
C THR A 45 2.67 1.54 12.28
N PRO A 46 2.35 1.16 13.54
CA PRO A 46 2.56 2.00 14.70
C PRO A 46 4.05 2.09 14.98
N SER A 47 4.75 2.92 14.23
CA SER A 47 6.12 3.28 14.55
C SER A 47 6.07 4.59 15.33
N ILE A 48 6.08 4.45 16.65
CA ILE A 48 6.74 5.43 17.50
C ILE A 48 8.12 5.66 16.85
N VAL A 49 8.54 6.92 16.73
CA VAL A 49 9.83 7.35 16.17
C VAL A 49 9.80 7.70 14.67
N GLN A 50 9.37 8.94 14.39
CA GLN A 50 9.68 9.76 13.18
C GLN A 50 11.19 9.88 12.83
N LEU A 51 12.06 9.11 13.47
CA LEU A 51 13.53 9.18 13.44
C LEU A 51 14.21 7.80 13.37
N CYS A 52 13.46 6.68 13.31
CA CYS A 52 14.02 5.33 13.23
C CYS A 52 13.85 4.79 11.79
N PRO A 53 14.94 4.41 11.11
CA PRO A 53 14.90 4.02 9.68
C PRO A 53 14.37 2.60 9.43
N ASP A 54 14.01 1.84 10.48
CA ASP A 54 13.62 0.45 10.34
C ASP A 54 12.15 0.30 9.91
N TYR A 55 11.90 0.52 8.63
CA TYR A 55 10.63 0.26 7.97
C TYR A 55 10.47 -1.22 7.55
N THR A 56 11.33 -2.13 8.03
CA THR A 56 11.45 -3.48 7.46
C THR A 56 10.18 -4.30 7.60
N GLU A 57 9.55 -4.26 8.79
CA GLU A 57 8.30 -4.98 9.07
C GLU A 57 7.12 -4.37 8.30
N SER A 58 7.00 -3.04 8.36
CA SER A 58 6.02 -2.25 7.60
C SER A 58 6.04 -2.57 6.11
N VAL A 59 7.24 -2.57 5.53
CA VAL A 59 7.45 -2.86 4.11
C VAL A 59 7.26 -4.33 3.81
N ALA A 60 7.60 -5.25 4.71
CA ALA A 60 7.32 -6.67 4.53
C ALA A 60 5.81 -6.95 4.46
N LEU A 61 5.03 -6.32 5.34
CA LEU A 61 3.58 -6.42 5.32
C LEU A 61 2.99 -5.81 4.03
N ALA A 62 3.46 -4.61 3.64
CA ALA A 62 3.07 -3.98 2.38
C ALA A 62 3.38 -4.83 1.16
N ASN A 63 4.58 -5.40 1.09
CA ASN A 63 4.99 -6.29 0.00
C ASN A 63 4.16 -7.57 -0.04
N SER A 64 3.83 -8.16 1.11
CA SER A 64 2.98 -9.37 1.18
C SER A 64 1.57 -9.10 0.62
N VAL A 65 0.97 -7.98 1.02
CA VAL A 65 -0.34 -7.56 0.51
C VAL A 65 -0.28 -7.27 -1.00
N LEU A 66 0.72 -6.51 -1.46
CA LEU A 66 0.89 -6.20 -2.88
C LEU A 66 1.06 -7.46 -3.72
N ARG A 67 1.78 -8.46 -3.21
CA ARG A 67 1.95 -9.76 -3.88
C ARG A 67 0.63 -10.51 -4.00
N LYS A 68 -0.16 -10.55 -2.92
CA LYS A 68 -1.50 -11.15 -2.95
C LYS A 68 -2.42 -10.45 -3.95
N GLU A 69 -2.37 -9.12 -4.03
CA GLU A 69 -3.15 -8.36 -5.02
C GLU A 69 -2.64 -8.62 -6.45
N ALA A 70 -1.32 -8.77 -6.64
CA ALA A 70 -0.71 -9.11 -7.92
C ALA A 70 -1.06 -10.52 -8.41
N GLU A 71 -1.17 -11.51 -7.52
CA GLU A 71 -1.61 -12.87 -7.84
C GLU A 71 -3.05 -12.91 -8.39
N GLY A 72 -3.88 -11.92 -8.04
CA GLY A 72 -5.25 -11.78 -8.57
C GLY A 72 -5.33 -11.19 -9.98
N VAL A 73 -4.20 -10.98 -10.68
CA VAL A 73 -4.13 -10.33 -12.00
C VAL A 73 -3.55 -11.29 -13.03
N ASP A 74 -4.23 -11.45 -14.19
CA ASP A 74 -3.79 -12.37 -15.25
C ASP A 74 -2.43 -12.00 -15.86
N CYS A 75 -2.17 -10.70 -16.03
CA CYS A 75 -0.92 -10.19 -16.60
C CYS A 75 -0.55 -8.85 -15.95
N LEU A 76 0.25 -8.92 -14.88
CA LEU A 76 0.72 -7.73 -14.18
C LEU A 76 1.75 -6.97 -15.02
N GLN A 77 1.49 -5.69 -15.28
CA GLN A 77 2.39 -4.83 -16.07
C GLN A 77 3.37 -4.02 -15.21
N GLY A 78 3.04 -3.78 -13.94
CA GLY A 78 3.85 -3.00 -13.02
C GLY A 78 3.04 -2.40 -11.88
N PHE A 79 3.72 -1.58 -11.09
CA PHE A 79 3.14 -0.87 -9.94
C PHE A 79 3.28 0.63 -10.12
N GLN A 80 2.25 1.38 -9.73
CA GLN A 80 2.33 2.83 -9.57
C GLN A 80 2.48 3.14 -8.09
N ILE A 81 3.58 3.79 -7.71
CA ILE A 81 3.88 4.16 -6.32
C ILE A 81 3.87 5.67 -6.24
N THR A 82 3.08 6.21 -5.30
CA THR A 82 3.05 7.64 -4.99
C THR A 82 3.49 7.81 -3.56
N HIS A 83 4.58 8.54 -3.35
CA HIS A 83 5.11 8.85 -2.04
C HIS A 83 5.81 10.21 -2.07
N SER A 84 5.89 10.85 -0.92
CA SER A 84 6.61 12.10 -0.69
C SER A 84 8.13 11.86 -0.62
N LEU A 85 8.92 12.89 -0.96
CA LEU A 85 10.38 12.80 -1.05
C LEU A 85 11.12 13.27 0.21
N GLY A 86 10.42 13.85 1.19
CA GLY A 86 11.06 14.54 2.34
C GLY A 86 10.58 14.10 3.73
N ASP A 87 9.71 13.11 3.82
CA ASP A 87 9.12 12.64 5.07
C ASP A 87 9.20 11.11 5.19
N ALA A 88 8.42 10.49 6.08
CA ALA A 88 8.36 9.04 6.25
C ALA A 88 8.02 8.28 4.94
N GLY A 89 7.26 8.92 4.03
CA GLY A 89 6.97 8.39 2.70
C GLY A 89 8.23 8.16 1.87
N ALA A 90 9.29 8.97 2.06
CA ALA A 90 10.54 8.83 1.33
C ALA A 90 11.29 7.54 1.71
N GLY A 91 11.41 7.28 3.01
CA GLY A 91 12.10 6.09 3.54
C GLY A 91 11.35 4.81 3.23
N MET A 92 10.06 4.75 3.60
CA MET A 92 9.22 3.57 3.36
C MET A 92 9.02 3.29 1.86
N GLY A 93 8.76 4.34 1.06
CA GLY A 93 8.57 4.20 -0.39
C GLY A 93 9.82 3.69 -1.11
N THR A 94 11.00 4.20 -0.73
CA THR A 94 12.28 3.73 -1.29
C THR A 94 12.53 2.26 -0.95
N LEU A 95 12.37 1.87 0.31
CA LEU A 95 12.60 0.49 0.74
C LEU A 95 11.60 -0.48 0.09
N LEU A 96 10.34 -0.06 -0.07
CA LEU A 96 9.33 -0.85 -0.77
C LEU A 96 9.68 -1.05 -2.25
N MET A 97 10.13 0.01 -2.95
CA MET A 97 10.60 -0.10 -4.33
C MET A 97 11.76 -1.10 -4.47
N LEU A 98 12.71 -1.08 -3.53
CA LEU A 98 13.82 -2.03 -3.50
C LEU A 98 13.32 -3.47 -3.32
N LYS A 99 12.40 -3.74 -2.38
CA LYS A 99 11.84 -5.09 -2.18
C LYS A 99 11.01 -5.60 -3.36
N ILE A 100 10.32 -4.71 -4.07
CA ILE A 100 9.59 -5.09 -5.30
C ILE A 100 10.58 -5.45 -6.41
N ARG A 101 11.65 -4.68 -6.57
CA ARG A 101 12.70 -4.90 -7.58
C ARG A 101 13.47 -6.20 -7.33
N ASP A 102 13.94 -6.41 -6.10
CA ASP A 102 14.89 -7.48 -5.78
C ASP A 102 14.19 -8.84 -5.49
N GLY A 103 12.86 -8.83 -5.35
CA GLY A 103 12.09 -10.05 -5.10
C GLY A 103 12.15 -10.52 -3.63
N PRO A 104 11.56 -11.69 -3.33
CA PRO A 104 11.40 -12.17 -1.95
C PRO A 104 12.70 -12.61 -1.26
N GLU A 105 13.83 -12.69 -1.97
CA GLU A 105 15.12 -13.16 -1.44
C GLU A 105 16.06 -12.03 -0.98
N ALA A 106 15.67 -10.76 -1.13
CA ALA A 106 16.47 -9.64 -0.65
C ALA A 106 16.26 -9.42 0.85
N GLN A 107 17.28 -9.80 1.64
CA GLN A 107 17.41 -9.52 3.07
C GLN A 107 17.72 -8.04 3.32
#